data_AF-A0A2D4EZ11-F1
#
_entry.id   AF-A0A2D4EZ11-F1
#
_cell.length_a   1.000
_cell.length_b   1.000
_cell.length_c   1.000
_cell.angle_alpha   90.00
_cell.angle_beta   90.00
_cell.angle_gamma   90.00
#
_symmetry.space_group_name_H-M   'P 1'
#
loop_
_entity.id
_entity.type
_entity.pdbx_description
1 polymer ?
#
loop_
_entity_poly.entity_id
_entity_poly.type
_entity_poly.pdbx_seq_one_letter_code
_entity_poly.pdbx_strand_id
1 'polypeptide(L)'
;LREMKHQKRHLERCWRASNSEPDRLLLRAFIRTYLVAVRAAKCSHFSALIASTESRPAALFRVTCSLLKGEEAGEPLQGRAKEFVQFLSDKITQIRTDLDSTWAEPAEMLMASLRQSLWDEFEFVTPEEVDKAMGAMSASTCLLDP
;
A
#
# COMPACT_ATOMS: atom_id res chain seq x y z
N LEU A 1 20.00 -5.79 16.60
CA LEU A 1 19.12 -4.94 15.78
C LEU A 1 19.12 -5.27 14.29
N ARG A 2 20.27 -5.37 13.61
CA ARG A 2 20.32 -5.77 12.19
C ARG A 2 19.57 -7.08 11.93
N GLU A 3 19.88 -8.12 12.71
CA GLU A 3 19.20 -9.41 12.61
C GLU A 3 17.69 -9.27 12.79
N MET A 4 17.25 -8.56 13.83
CA MET A 4 15.83 -8.31 14.06
C MET A 4 15.15 -7.58 12.90
N LYS A 5 15.86 -6.69 12.19
CA LYS A 5 15.33 -6.01 11.00
C LYS A 5 15.14 -6.99 9.84
N HIS A 6 16.05 -7.94 9.66
CA HIS A 6 15.91 -9.02 8.68
C HIS A 6 14.73 -9.93 9.03
N GLN A 7 14.63 -10.35 10.29
CA GLN A 7 13.52 -11.18 10.78
C GLN A 7 12.16 -10.48 10.65
N LYS A 8 12.08 -9.18 10.96
CA LYS A 8 10.87 -8.39 10.72
C LYS A 8 10.42 -8.50 9.26
N ARG A 9 11.34 -8.28 8.30
CA ARG A 9 11.03 -8.36 6.86
C ARG A 9 10.68 -9.78 6.42
N HIS A 10 11.24 -10.79 7.08
CA HIS A 10 10.88 -12.18 6.83
C HIS A 10 9.43 -12.45 7.24
N LEU A 11 9.05 -12.09 8.47
CA LEU A 11 7.68 -12.25 8.98
C LEU A 11 6.66 -11.45 8.15
N GLU A 12 7.02 -10.25 7.70
CA GLU A 12 6.18 -9.47 6.77
C GLU A 12 5.95 -10.20 5.44
N ARG A 13 6.97 -10.87 4.90
CA ARG A 13 6.82 -11.68 3.68
C ARG A 13 5.97 -12.92 3.92
N CYS A 14 6.16 -13.60 5.05
CA CYS A 14 5.35 -14.77 5.42
C CYS A 14 3.87 -14.40 5.52
N TRP A 15 3.53 -13.34 6.26
CA TRP A 15 2.15 -12.88 6.40
C TRP A 15 1.54 -12.46 5.05
N ARG A 16 2.30 -11.77 4.19
CA ARG A 16 1.80 -11.40 2.84
C ARG A 16 1.55 -12.63 1.95
N ALA A 17 2.34 -13.69 2.11
CA ALA A 17 2.20 -14.91 1.30
C ALA A 17 1.06 -15.79 1.81
N SER A 18 0.90 -15.95 3.12
CA SER A 18 -0.13 -16.81 3.71
C SER A 18 -1.48 -16.12 3.89
N ASN A 19 -1.48 -14.79 4.02
CA ASN A 19 -2.62 -13.96 4.43
C ASN A 19 -3.33 -14.48 5.70
N SER A 20 -2.59 -15.17 6.58
CA SER A 20 -3.14 -15.82 7.75
C SER A 20 -3.12 -14.91 8.98
N GLU A 21 -4.16 -14.99 9.82
CA GLU A 21 -4.20 -14.29 11.10
C GLU A 21 -3.09 -14.71 12.09
N PRO A 22 -2.69 -16.00 12.23
CA PRO A 22 -1.58 -16.35 13.12
C PRO A 22 -0.25 -15.69 12.69
N ASP A 23 0.04 -15.61 11.39
CA ASP A 23 1.25 -14.92 10.90
C ASP A 23 1.19 -13.42 11.15
N ARG A 24 0.00 -12.82 11.04
CA ARG A 24 -0.24 -11.42 11.38
C ARG A 24 0.02 -11.14 12.87
N LEU A 25 -0.45 -12.01 13.76
CA LEU A 25 -0.23 -11.90 15.20
C LEU A 25 1.25 -12.05 15.55
N LEU A 26 1.94 -13.02 14.93
CA LEU A 26 3.38 -13.22 15.10
C LEU A 26 4.18 -11.99 14.66
N LEU A 27 3.87 -11.43 13.48
CA LEU A 27 4.49 -10.20 12.99
C LEU A 27 4.25 -9.03 13.96
N ARG A 28 3.01 -8.86 14.44
CA ARG A 28 2.66 -7.76 15.36
C ARG A 28 3.39 -7.88 16.70
N ALA A 29 3.45 -9.09 17.27
CA ALA A 29 4.21 -9.37 18.48
C ALA A 29 5.71 -9.07 18.27
N PHE A 30 6.27 -9.54 17.15
CA PHE A 30 7.67 -9.28 16.81
C PHE A 30 7.97 -7.79 16.65
N ILE A 31 7.10 -7.02 15.98
CA ILE A 31 7.25 -5.58 15.82
C ILE A 31 7.33 -4.88 17.18
N ARG A 32 6.49 -5.27 18.15
CA ARG A 32 6.54 -4.70 19.51
C ARG A 32 7.90 -4.93 20.17
N THR A 33 8.39 -6.17 20.13
CA THR A 33 9.71 -6.53 20.67
C THR A 33 10.84 -5.78 19.97
N TYR A 34 10.78 -5.69 18.64
CA TYR A 34 11.74 -4.93 17.84
C TYR A 34 11.77 -3.45 18.23
N LEU A 35 10.61 -2.81 18.39
CA LEU A 35 10.53 -1.40 18.78
C LEU A 35 11.08 -1.15 20.19
N VAL A 36 10.85 -2.07 21.14
CA VAL A 36 11.46 -2.02 22.47
C VAL A 36 12.98 -2.10 22.37
N ALA A 37 13.52 -3.03 21.57
CA ALA A 37 14.96 -3.16 21.37
C ALA A 37 15.58 -1.91 20.70
N VAL A 38 14.88 -1.33 19.71
CA VAL A 38 15.31 -0.07 19.07
C VAL A 38 15.33 1.07 20.09
N ARG A 39 14.29 1.20 20.92
CA ARG A 39 14.23 2.21 21.97
C ARG A 39 15.39 2.04 22.96
N ALA A 40 15.61 0.83 23.46
CA ALA A 40 16.70 0.53 24.40
C ALA A 40 18.08 0.88 23.80
N ALA A 41 18.33 0.51 22.55
CA ALA A 41 19.59 0.84 21.86
C ALA A 41 19.76 2.35 21.67
N LYS A 42 18.70 3.08 21.30
CA LYS A 42 18.73 4.54 21.20
C LYS A 42 19.02 5.18 22.55
N CYS A 43 18.33 4.76 23.62
CA CYS A 43 18.58 5.23 24.97
C CYS A 43 20.05 5.01 25.36
N SER A 44 20.57 3.78 25.18
CA SER A 44 21.96 3.46 25.49
C SER A 44 22.96 4.33 24.72
N HIS A 45 22.75 4.52 23.42
CA HIS A 45 23.60 5.39 22.59
C HIS A 45 23.61 6.83 23.09
N PHE A 46 22.44 7.43 23.31
CA PHE A 46 22.36 8.83 23.74
C PHE A 46 22.82 9.02 25.18
N SER A 47 22.57 8.07 26.08
CA SER A 47 23.13 8.11 27.44
C SER A 47 24.66 8.09 27.42
N ALA A 48 25.27 7.22 26.60
CA ALA A 48 26.73 7.18 26.43
C ALA A 48 27.25 8.48 25.79
N LEU A 49 26.55 9.01 24.80
CA LEU A 49 26.92 10.26 24.13
C LEU A 49 26.87 11.47 25.08
N ILE A 50 25.83 11.56 25.92
CA ILE A 50 25.69 12.59 26.95
C ILE A 50 26.85 12.49 27.95
N ALA A 51 27.11 11.30 28.50
CA ALA A 51 28.21 11.08 29.43
C ALA A 51 29.58 11.46 28.82
N SER A 52 29.80 11.14 27.54
CA SER A 52 31.05 11.49 26.84
C SER A 52 31.22 12.98 26.53
N THR A 53 30.15 13.78 26.61
CA THR A 53 30.14 15.21 26.25
C THR A 53 29.87 16.13 27.42
N GLU A 54 29.79 15.60 28.64
CA GLU A 54 29.44 16.36 29.86
C GLU A 54 30.37 17.55 30.13
N SER A 55 31.67 17.39 29.86
CA SER A 55 32.67 18.46 29.99
C SER A 55 32.69 19.46 28.83
N ARG A 56 31.77 19.33 27.85
CA ARG A 56 31.73 20.12 26.60
C ARG A 56 30.33 20.72 26.40
N PRO A 57 30.01 21.85 27.06
CA PRO A 57 28.65 22.43 27.06
C PRO A 57 28.03 22.63 25.68
N ALA A 58 28.81 23.09 24.70
CA ALA A 58 28.33 23.27 23.33
C ALA A 58 27.98 21.95 22.63
N ALA A 59 28.72 20.87 22.91
CA ALA A 59 28.41 19.55 22.36
C ALA A 59 27.18 18.94 23.03
N LEU A 60 27.09 19.06 24.36
CA LEU A 60 25.92 18.64 25.12
C LEU A 60 24.65 19.34 24.62
N PHE A 61 24.70 20.66 24.41
CA PHE A 61 23.56 21.42 23.89
C PHE A 61 23.11 20.91 22.51
N ARG A 62 24.04 20.61 21.60
CA ARG A 62 23.70 20.03 20.29
C ARG A 62 23.01 18.66 20.42
N VAL A 63 23.49 17.80 21.32
CA VAL A 63 22.89 16.48 21.58
C VAL A 63 21.48 16.66 22.13
N THR A 64 21.29 17.52 23.13
CA THR A 64 19.96 17.82 23.69
C THR A 64 19.02 18.40 22.64
N CYS A 65 19.47 19.34 21.82
CA CYS A 65 18.67 19.88 20.71
C CYS A 65 18.30 18.78 19.70
N SER A 66 19.19 17.84 19.38
CA SER A 66 18.87 16.75 18.45
C SER A 66 17.82 15.77 19.00
N LEU A 67 17.71 15.65 20.32
CA LEU A 67 16.69 14.84 20.99
C LEU A 67 15.34 15.54 21.08
N LEU A 68 15.34 16.87 21.24
CA LEU A 68 14.14 17.70 21.38
C LEU A 68 13.56 18.15 20.04
N LYS A 69 14.40 18.30 19.01
CA LYS A 69 13.95 18.42 17.63
C LYS A 69 13.40 17.06 17.22
N GLY A 70 12.13 16.81 17.56
CA GLY A 70 11.34 15.82 16.87
C GLY A 70 11.53 16.05 15.39
N GLU A 71 11.77 14.97 14.65
CA GLU A 71 11.68 14.93 13.18
C GLU A 71 10.58 15.91 12.79
N GLU A 72 10.95 17.07 12.24
CA GLU A 72 9.96 18.03 11.79
C GLU A 72 9.11 17.24 10.81
N ALA A 73 7.93 16.82 11.27
CA ALA A 73 6.97 16.13 10.45
C ALA A 73 6.76 17.08 9.29
N GLY A 74 7.36 16.74 8.15
CA GLY A 74 7.54 17.69 7.05
C GLY A 74 6.23 18.39 6.78
N GLU A 75 6.31 19.72 6.64
CA GLU A 75 5.20 20.68 6.44
C GLU A 75 3.81 20.23 6.93
N PRO A 76 3.17 20.97 7.85
CA PRO A 76 1.79 20.66 8.25
C PRO A 76 0.95 20.38 6.99
N LEU A 77 0.45 19.15 6.83
CA LEU A 77 -0.41 18.74 5.71
C LEU A 77 -1.75 19.51 5.69
N GLN A 78 -1.88 20.49 6.58
CA GLN A 78 -2.97 21.41 6.75
C GLN A 78 -3.10 22.28 5.48
N GLY A 79 -4.06 21.92 4.63
CA GLY A 79 -4.33 22.60 3.36
C GLY A 79 -4.29 21.65 2.17
N ARG A 80 -3.33 20.72 2.14
CA ARG A 80 -3.13 19.79 1.00
C ARG A 80 -4.31 18.85 0.77
N ALA A 81 -5.06 18.48 1.82
CA ALA A 81 -6.24 17.63 1.67
C ALA A 81 -7.36 18.33 0.86
N LYS A 82 -7.54 19.65 1.05
CA LYS A 82 -8.54 20.42 0.28
C LYS A 82 -8.11 20.57 -1.17
N GLU A 83 -6.83 20.90 -1.41
CA GLU A 83 -6.25 20.97 -2.75
C GLU A 83 -6.36 19.63 -3.48
N PHE A 84 -6.11 18.52 -2.77
CA PHE A 84 -6.22 17.18 -3.32
C PHE A 84 -7.67 16.80 -3.69
N VAL A 85 -8.65 17.13 -2.84
CA VAL A 85 -10.07 16.92 -3.14
C VAL A 85 -10.51 17.76 -4.34
N GLN A 86 -10.07 19.02 -4.41
CA GLN A 86 -10.39 19.90 -5.53
C GLN A 86 -9.81 19.36 -6.83
N PHE A 87 -8.53 18.97 -6.82
CA PHE A 87 -7.85 18.37 -7.97
C PHE A 87 -8.58 17.13 -8.50
N LEU A 88 -9.01 16.22 -7.62
CA LEU A 88 -9.76 15.03 -8.03
C LEU A 88 -11.13 15.40 -8.61
N SER A 89 -11.83 16.36 -7.99
CA SER A 89 -13.14 16.82 -8.46
C SER A 89 -13.03 17.45 -9.86
N ASP A 90 -12.03 18.31 -10.08
CA ASP A 90 -11.77 18.95 -11.35
C ASP A 90 -11.44 17.91 -12.43
N LYS A 91 -10.59 16.93 -12.08
CA LYS A 91 -10.19 15.87 -13.01
C LYS A 91 -11.33 14.93 -13.39
N ILE A 92 -12.20 14.58 -12.44
CA ILE A 92 -13.41 13.79 -12.73
C ILE A 92 -14.34 14.58 -13.66
N THR A 93 -14.51 15.88 -13.40
CA THR A 93 -15.37 16.75 -14.21
C THR A 93 -14.82 16.84 -15.64
N GLN A 94 -13.52 17.09 -15.79
CA GLN A 94 -12.85 17.12 -17.09
C GLN A 94 -13.05 15.82 -17.86
N ILE A 95 -12.82 14.66 -17.25
CA ILE A 95 -12.99 13.36 -17.91
C ILE A 95 -14.43 13.16 -18.41
N ARG A 96 -15.42 13.54 -17.59
CA ARG A 96 -16.84 13.45 -17.97
C ARG A 96 -17.15 14.37 -19.15
N THR A 97 -16.70 15.62 -19.09
CA THR A 97 -16.90 16.58 -20.18
C THR A 97 -16.22 16.13 -21.47
N ASP A 98 -14.98 15.64 -21.41
CA ASP A 98 -14.26 15.14 -22.58
C ASP A 98 -14.97 13.93 -23.20
N LEU A 99 -15.50 13.02 -22.37
CA LEU A 99 -16.27 11.87 -22.82
C LEU A 99 -17.59 12.28 -23.50
N ASP A 100 -18.34 13.18 -22.86
CA ASP A 100 -19.62 13.69 -23.38
C ASP A 100 -19.41 14.49 -24.67
N SER A 101 -18.29 15.21 -24.81
CA SER A 101 -17.92 15.96 -26.00
C SER A 101 -17.53 15.06 -27.19
N THR A 102 -16.97 13.89 -26.89
CA THR A 102 -16.57 12.89 -27.90
C THR A 102 -17.78 12.10 -28.42
N TRP A 103 -18.88 12.07 -27.66
CA TRP A 103 -20.07 11.27 -27.95
C TRP A 103 -21.27 12.10 -28.46
N ALA A 104 -21.05 13.32 -28.96
CA ALA A 104 -22.13 14.14 -29.53
C ALA A 104 -22.62 13.64 -30.92
N GLU A 105 -23.26 12.47 -30.97
CA GLU A 105 -24.17 11.97 -32.02
C GLU A 105 -25.31 11.15 -31.34
N PRO A 106 -26.51 11.03 -31.94
CA PRO A 106 -27.79 11.17 -31.24
C PRO A 106 -28.07 10.22 -30.08
N ALA A 107 -28.56 10.83 -28.99
CA ALA A 107 -28.96 10.27 -27.69
C ALA A 107 -29.94 9.06 -27.73
N GLU A 108 -30.48 8.70 -28.89
CA GLU A 108 -31.39 7.55 -29.01
C GLU A 108 -30.66 6.20 -28.98
N MET A 109 -29.39 6.14 -29.40
CA MET A 109 -28.64 4.86 -29.42
C MET A 109 -28.11 4.47 -28.03
N LEU A 110 -27.94 5.42 -27.11
CA LEU A 110 -27.42 5.17 -25.76
C LEU A 110 -28.46 4.56 -24.80
N MET A 111 -29.73 4.91 -24.91
CA MET A 111 -30.76 4.32 -24.02
C MET A 111 -30.97 2.82 -24.26
N ALA A 112 -30.62 2.32 -25.45
CA ALA A 112 -30.60 0.88 -25.75
C ALA A 112 -29.34 0.19 -25.19
N SER A 113 -28.19 0.87 -25.22
CA SER A 113 -26.89 0.36 -24.75
C SER A 113 -26.72 0.41 -23.22
N LEU A 114 -27.38 1.35 -22.55
CA LEU A 114 -27.33 1.53 -21.09
C LEU A 114 -28.41 0.73 -20.34
N ARG A 115 -29.18 -0.11 -21.06
CA ARG A 115 -29.78 -1.28 -20.45
C ARG A 115 -28.61 -2.16 -20.03
N GLN A 116 -28.17 -1.93 -18.80
CA GLN A 116 -27.33 -2.83 -18.02
C GLN A 116 -27.68 -4.25 -18.45
N SER A 117 -26.77 -4.92 -19.15
CA SER A 117 -26.79 -6.37 -19.23
C SER A 117 -26.50 -6.83 -17.80
N LEU A 118 -27.53 -6.81 -16.97
CA LEU A 118 -27.58 -7.41 -15.66
C LEU A 118 -27.41 -8.90 -15.92
N TRP A 119 -26.15 -9.35 -15.80
CA TRP A 119 -25.82 -10.75 -15.69
C TRP A 119 -26.30 -11.22 -14.30
N ASP A 120 -27.61 -11.26 -14.12
CA ASP A 120 -28.25 -11.61 -12.84
C ASP A 120 -28.16 -13.11 -12.55
N GLU A 121 -27.88 -13.92 -13.56
CA GLU A 121 -27.80 -15.38 -13.43
C GLU A 121 -26.78 -15.96 -14.43
N PHE A 122 -26.00 -16.93 -13.97
CA PHE A 122 -25.13 -17.75 -14.81
C PHE A 122 -25.71 -19.15 -14.86
N GLU A 123 -25.83 -19.71 -16.06
CA GLU A 123 -26.17 -21.13 -16.19
C GLU A 123 -25.00 -22.00 -15.74
N PHE A 124 -25.31 -23.06 -15.00
CA PHE A 124 -24.30 -24.05 -14.61
C PHE A 124 -23.83 -24.81 -15.85
N VAL A 125 -22.53 -24.83 -16.05
CA VAL A 125 -21.90 -25.60 -17.13
C VAL A 125 -21.61 -27.02 -16.63
N THR A 126 -21.94 -28.02 -17.46
CA THR A 126 -21.65 -29.43 -17.17
C THR A 126 -20.19 -29.77 -17.48
N PRO A 127 -19.58 -30.75 -16.80
CA PRO A 127 -18.21 -31.19 -17.09
C PRO A 127 -17.99 -31.54 -18.57
N GLU A 128 -19.00 -32.15 -19.22
CA GLU A 128 -18.96 -32.54 -20.62
C GLU A 128 -18.88 -31.34 -21.57
N GLU A 129 -19.54 -30.23 -21.22
CA GLU A 129 -19.46 -28.97 -21.98
C GLU A 129 -18.10 -28.31 -21.84
N VAL A 130 -17.49 -28.39 -20.66
CA VAL A 130 -16.10 -27.92 -20.43
C VAL A 130 -15.12 -28.76 -21.24
N ASP A 131 -15.24 -30.08 -21.19
CA ASP A 131 -14.36 -30.99 -21.94
C ASP A 131 -14.50 -30.80 -23.46
N LYS A 132 -15.74 -30.60 -23.94
CA LYS A 132 -16.00 -30.29 -25.35
C LYS A 132 -15.38 -28.96 -25.77
N ALA A 133 -15.48 -27.93 -24.94
CA ALA A 133 -14.89 -26.63 -25.21
C ALA A 133 -13.36 -26.72 -25.23
N MET A 134 -12.75 -27.37 -24.23
CA MET A 134 -11.31 -27.60 -24.16
C MET A 134 -10.81 -28.43 -25.35
N GLY A 135 -11.54 -29.46 -25.76
CA GLY A 135 -11.20 -30.28 -26.93
C GLY A 135 -11.31 -29.55 -28.25
N ALA A 136 -12.11 -28.48 -28.33
CA ALA A 136 -12.24 -27.63 -29.51
C ALA A 136 -11.15 -26.55 -29.60
N MET A 137 -10.39 -26.32 -28.52
CA MET A 137 -9.30 -25.35 -28.51
C MET A 137 -8.07 -25.92 -29.22
N SER A 138 -7.45 -25.11 -30.07
CA SER A 138 -6.13 -25.43 -30.62
C SER A 138 -5.10 -25.42 -29.50
N ALA A 139 -4.22 -26.43 -29.45
CA ALA A 139 -3.06 -26.40 -28.56
C ALA A 139 -2.13 -25.23 -28.96
N SER A 140 -2.21 -24.12 -28.23
CA SER A 140 -1.28 -23.01 -28.33
C SER A 140 -0.36 -23.03 -27.11
N THR A 141 0.91 -23.35 -27.34
CA THR A 141 1.96 -23.21 -26.33
C THR A 141 2.40 -21.75 -26.27
N CYS A 142 2.44 -21.17 -25.08
CA CYS A 142 2.97 -19.84 -24.87
C CYS A 142 4.50 -19.91 -24.82
N LEU A 143 5.20 -18.91 -25.35
CA LEU A 143 6.67 -18.80 -25.25
C LEU A 143 7.18 -18.64 -23.80
N LEU A 144 6.26 -18.48 -22.83
CA LEU A 144 6.54 -18.35 -21.40
C LEU A 144 6.16 -19.59 -20.59
N ASP A 145 5.70 -20.66 -21.24
CA ASP A 145 5.57 -21.96 -20.57
C ASP A 145 7.00 -22.51 -20.33
N PRO A 146 7.39 -22.80 -19.07
CA PRO A 146 8.77 -23.13 -18.69
C PRO A 146 9.27 -24.50 -19.17
#